data_AF-A0A7K3Y7R8-F1
#
_entry.id   AF-A0A7K3Y7R8-F1
#
_cell.length_a   1.000
_cell.length_b   1.000
_cell.length_c   1.000
_cell.angle_alpha   90.00
_cell.angle_beta   90.00
_cell.angle_gamma   90.00
#
_symmetry.space_group_name_H-M   'P 1'
#
loop_
_entity.id
_entity.type
_entity.pdbx_description
1 polymer ?
#
loop_
_entity_poly.entity_id
_entity_poly.type
_entity_poly.pdbx_seq_one_letter_code
_entity_poly.pdbx_strand_id
1 'polypeptide(L)'
;MTGGPDLREHAGIYLRGLMMGACDIIPGVSGGTIALITGIYERLIGAIGSIDFASAKHIFRGDFRALRDDLEKIDIPFLVVLLAGIGTAFFAMAGVISSLLANHAVATYSFFLGLIIASAVVLFLEIRFFRAATIAYLVVGAGAGFLLAGIGHLNVGHSLPVIFFTGMVALCAMILPGISGAYMTLVLNQYEFMLAALR
;
A
#
# COMPACT_ATOMS: atom_id res chain seq x y z
N MET A 1 10.36 -34.27 5.43
CA MET A 1 8.89 -34.39 5.39
C MET A 1 8.35 -33.10 4.78
N THR A 2 8.25 -33.05 3.45
CA THR A 2 7.91 -31.84 2.68
C THR A 2 6.49 -31.98 2.17
N GLY A 3 5.50 -31.77 3.04
CA GLY A 3 4.15 -31.49 2.58
C GLY A 3 4.16 -30.07 2.02
N GLY A 4 3.91 -29.92 0.73
CA GLY A 4 3.67 -28.60 0.15
C GLY A 4 2.54 -27.88 0.91
N PRO A 5 2.47 -26.54 0.86
CA PRO A 5 1.49 -25.80 1.65
C PRO A 5 0.08 -26.29 1.29
N ASP A 6 -0.70 -26.59 2.32
CA ASP A 6 -2.06 -27.14 2.17
C ASP A 6 -2.90 -26.16 1.33
N LEU A 7 -3.78 -26.66 0.46
CA LEU A 7 -4.65 -25.82 -0.38
C LEU A 7 -5.43 -24.81 0.46
N ARG A 8 -5.74 -25.17 1.71
CA ARG A 8 -6.37 -24.31 2.72
C ARG A 8 -5.50 -23.12 3.12
N GLU A 9 -4.19 -23.32 3.25
CA GLU A 9 -3.25 -22.24 3.57
C GLU A 9 -3.20 -21.22 2.43
N HIS A 10 -3.03 -21.70 1.19
CA HIS A 10 -3.03 -20.83 0.00
C HIS A 10 -4.35 -20.08 -0.15
N ALA A 11 -5.49 -20.73 0.04
CA ALA A 11 -6.80 -20.07 0.03
C ALA A 11 -6.89 -18.97 1.11
N GLY A 12 -6.36 -19.24 2.30
CA GLY A 12 -6.29 -18.26 3.39
C GLY A 12 -5.37 -17.07 3.09
N ILE A 13 -4.24 -17.30 2.42
CA ILE A 13 -3.33 -16.22 1.98
C ILE A 13 -4.01 -15.38 0.89
N TYR A 14 -4.63 -16.03 -0.09
CA TYR A 14 -5.34 -15.36 -1.17
C TYR A 14 -6.47 -14.48 -0.64
N LEU A 15 -7.27 -14.98 0.31
CA LEU A 15 -8.35 -14.21 0.92
C LEU A 15 -7.83 -12.97 1.68
N ARG A 16 -6.73 -13.11 2.43
CA ARG A 16 -6.08 -11.96 3.06
C ARG A 16 -5.57 -10.97 2.01
N GLY A 17 -5.03 -11.46 0.90
CA GLY A 17 -4.65 -10.65 -0.24
C GLY A 17 -5.84 -9.87 -0.83
N LEU A 18 -7.00 -10.53 -1.01
CA LEU A 18 -8.23 -9.85 -1.45
C LEU A 18 -8.61 -8.70 -0.49
N MET A 19 -8.57 -8.94 0.82
CA MET A 19 -8.89 -7.91 1.81
C MET A 19 -7.88 -6.76 1.75
N MET A 20 -6.58 -7.06 1.63
CA MET A 20 -5.53 -6.05 1.49
C MET A 20 -5.76 -5.20 0.24
N GLY A 21 -5.92 -5.82 -0.94
CA GLY A 21 -6.10 -5.11 -2.21
C GLY A 21 -7.37 -4.25 -2.25
N ALA A 22 -8.46 -4.71 -1.63
CA ALA A 22 -9.69 -3.93 -1.51
C ALA A 22 -9.53 -2.70 -0.60
N CYS A 23 -8.72 -2.81 0.45
CA CYS A 23 -8.39 -1.70 1.34
C CYS A 23 -7.42 -0.71 0.68
N ASP A 24 -6.43 -1.21 -0.06
CA ASP A 24 -5.31 -0.43 -0.59
C ASP A 24 -5.70 0.57 -1.68
N ILE A 25 -6.85 0.38 -2.33
CA ILE A 25 -7.38 1.32 -3.30
C ILE A 25 -8.16 2.48 -2.67
N ILE A 26 -8.62 2.34 -1.42
CA ILE A 26 -9.48 3.31 -0.75
C ILE A 26 -8.60 4.26 0.08
N PRO A 27 -8.54 5.57 -0.26
CA PRO A 27 -7.80 6.54 0.53
C PRO A 27 -8.27 6.56 1.99
N GLY A 28 -7.32 6.47 2.92
CA GLY A 28 -7.60 6.44 4.36
C GLY A 28 -7.68 5.05 4.97
N VAL A 29 -7.66 3.98 4.16
CA VAL A 29 -7.55 2.58 4.60
C VAL A 29 -6.18 2.03 4.20
N SER A 30 -5.61 1.13 5.01
CA SER A 30 -4.25 0.58 4.83
C SER A 30 -4.28 -0.95 4.78
N GLY A 31 -3.86 -1.53 3.65
CA GLY A 31 -3.68 -2.97 3.48
C GLY A 31 -2.60 -3.53 4.39
N GLY A 32 -1.54 -2.77 4.69
CA GLY A 32 -0.55 -3.14 5.71
C GLY A 32 -1.16 -3.38 7.10
N THR A 33 -2.20 -2.64 7.45
CA THR A 33 -2.96 -2.85 8.71
C THR A 33 -3.76 -4.15 8.66
N ILE A 34 -4.37 -4.47 7.50
CA ILE A 34 -5.04 -5.77 7.30
C ILE A 34 -4.04 -6.91 7.39
N ALA A 35 -2.85 -6.78 6.80
CA ALA A 35 -1.79 -7.77 6.92
C ALA A 35 -1.39 -8.01 8.39
N LEU A 36 -1.33 -6.93 9.18
CA LEU A 36 -1.00 -6.99 10.61
C LEU A 36 -2.10 -7.70 11.41
N ILE A 37 -3.35 -7.26 11.26
CA ILE A 37 -4.51 -7.83 11.96
C ILE A 37 -4.72 -9.30 11.60
N THR A 38 -4.48 -9.67 10.34
CA THR A 38 -4.65 -11.06 9.87
C THR A 38 -3.43 -11.94 10.12
N GLY A 39 -2.35 -11.40 10.71
CA GLY A 39 -1.17 -12.12 11.18
C GLY A 39 -0.14 -12.47 10.11
N ILE A 40 -0.22 -11.89 8.91
CA ILE A 40 0.71 -12.18 7.80
C ILE A 40 1.77 -11.11 7.57
N TYR A 41 1.71 -10.00 8.31
CA TYR A 41 2.61 -8.86 8.14
C TYR A 41 4.09 -9.23 8.27
N GLU A 42 4.48 -9.93 9.34
CA GLU A 42 5.89 -10.32 9.55
C GLU A 42 6.41 -11.24 8.43
N ARG A 43 5.56 -12.17 7.96
CA ARG A 43 5.90 -13.04 6.82
C ARG A 43 6.04 -12.24 5.53
N LEU A 44 5.19 -11.23 5.31
CA LEU A 44 5.27 -10.33 4.16
C LEU A 44 6.56 -9.51 4.16
N ILE A 45 6.87 -8.83 5.27
CA ILE A 45 8.09 -8.03 5.39
C ILE A 45 9.33 -8.92 5.29
N GLY A 46 9.32 -10.09 5.92
CA GLY A 46 10.42 -11.06 5.82
C GLY A 46 10.63 -11.54 4.37
N ALA A 47 9.55 -11.86 3.65
CA ALA A 47 9.64 -12.31 2.26
C ALA A 47 10.13 -11.20 1.33
N ILE A 48 9.64 -9.97 1.48
CA ILE A 48 10.10 -8.81 0.69
C ILE A 48 11.54 -8.43 1.03
N GLY A 49 11.89 -8.42 2.32
CA GLY A 49 13.22 -8.05 2.82
C GLY A 49 14.30 -9.06 2.46
N SER A 50 13.92 -10.29 2.11
CA SER A 50 14.84 -11.35 1.64
C SER A 50 15.19 -11.20 0.15
N ILE A 51 14.58 -10.24 -0.55
CA ILE A 51 14.91 -9.94 -1.95
C ILE A 51 16.22 -9.14 -1.99
N ASP A 52 17.33 -9.80 -2.32
CA ASP A 52 18.64 -9.16 -2.45
C ASP A 52 18.87 -8.64 -3.88
N PHE A 53 19.32 -7.39 -4.00
CA PHE A 53 19.77 -6.81 -5.27
C PHE A 53 21.00 -7.53 -5.83
N ALA A 54 21.79 -8.21 -4.98
CA ALA A 54 22.91 -9.04 -5.42
C ALA A 54 22.45 -10.24 -6.27
N SER A 55 21.26 -10.79 -6.00
CA SER A 55 20.65 -11.87 -6.78
C SER A 55 20.40 -11.46 -8.25
N ALA A 56 20.13 -10.18 -8.51
CA ALA A 56 20.02 -9.66 -9.87
C ALA A 56 21.36 -9.76 -10.64
N LYS A 57 22.50 -9.64 -9.96
CA LYS A 57 23.84 -9.80 -10.56
C LYS A 57 24.10 -11.24 -10.98
N HIS A 58 23.51 -12.22 -10.30
CA HIS A 58 23.59 -13.64 -10.66
C HIS A 58 22.77 -13.96 -11.93
N ILE A 59 21.64 -13.27 -12.14
CA ILE A 59 20.87 -13.33 -13.39
C ILE A 59 21.72 -12.88 -14.58
N PHE A 60 22.40 -11.73 -14.46
CA PHE A 60 23.27 -11.21 -15.53
C PHE A 60 24.51 -12.08 -15.80
N ARG A 61 24.93 -12.91 -14.85
CA ARG A 61 26.07 -13.83 -14.99
C ARG A 61 25.68 -15.23 -15.47
N GLY A 62 24.39 -15.53 -15.61
CA GLY A 62 23.91 -16.85 -16.04
C GLY A 62 24.14 -17.97 -15.03
N ASP A 63 24.39 -17.63 -13.75
CA ASP A 63 24.62 -18.62 -12.69
C ASP A 63 23.29 -19.02 -12.05
N PHE A 64 22.61 -19.97 -12.70
CA PHE A 64 21.31 -20.47 -12.28
C PHE A 64 21.32 -21.23 -10.95
N ARG A 65 22.49 -21.68 -10.47
CA ARG A 65 22.60 -22.35 -9.15
C ARG A 65 22.56 -21.33 -8.02
N ALA A 66 23.40 -20.29 -8.09
CA ALA A 66 23.40 -19.22 -7.09
C ALA A 66 22.05 -18.49 -7.05
N LEU A 67 21.41 -18.29 -8.22
CA LEU A 67 20.07 -17.70 -8.30
C LEU A 67 19.02 -18.56 -7.60
N ARG A 68 19.09 -19.89 -7.75
CA ARG A 68 18.14 -20.80 -7.11
C ARG A 68 18.31 -20.80 -5.59
N ASP A 69 19.54 -20.82 -5.10
CA ASP A 69 19.83 -20.78 -3.66
C ASP A 69 19.34 -19.47 -3.02
N ASP A 70 19.36 -18.35 -3.75
CA ASP A 70 18.78 -17.08 -3.31
C ASP A 70 17.25 -17.08 -3.35
N LEU A 71 16.65 -17.65 -4.40
CA LEU A 71 15.19 -17.77 -4.51
C LEU A 71 14.59 -18.70 -3.46
N GLU A 72 15.31 -19.74 -3.02
CA GLU A 72 14.88 -20.63 -1.94
C GLU A 72 14.81 -19.93 -0.57
N LYS A 73 15.48 -18.78 -0.40
CA LYS A 73 15.36 -17.94 0.81
C LYS A 73 14.10 -17.08 0.80
N ILE A 74 13.52 -16.83 -0.38
CA ILE A 74 12.31 -16.02 -0.54
C ILE A 74 11.10 -16.94 -0.50
N ASP A 75 10.09 -16.58 0.27
CA ASP A 75 8.80 -17.29 0.28
C ASP A 75 7.98 -16.91 -0.97
N ILE A 76 8.46 -17.34 -2.14
CA ILE A 76 7.86 -17.05 -3.45
C ILE A 76 6.41 -17.54 -3.54
N PRO A 77 6.05 -18.77 -3.11
CA PRO A 77 4.67 -19.23 -3.18
C PRO A 77 3.70 -18.34 -2.38
N PHE A 78 4.10 -17.92 -1.17
CA PHE A 78 3.34 -16.96 -0.38
C PHE A 78 3.15 -15.63 -1.11
N LEU A 79 4.23 -15.03 -1.63
CA LEU A 79 4.16 -13.74 -2.33
C LEU A 79 3.26 -13.83 -3.56
N VAL A 80 3.40 -14.87 -4.37
CA VAL A 80 2.59 -15.05 -5.59
C VAL A 80 1.11 -15.15 -5.25
N VAL A 81 0.74 -15.97 -4.27
CA VAL A 81 -0.67 -16.15 -3.89
C VAL A 81 -1.25 -14.90 -3.23
N LEU A 82 -0.47 -14.21 -2.40
CA LEU A 82 -0.88 -12.96 -1.77
C LEU A 82 -1.09 -11.86 -2.83
N LEU A 83 -0.11 -11.67 -3.72
CA LEU A 83 -0.18 -10.68 -4.80
C LEU A 83 -1.30 -10.99 -5.79
N ALA A 84 -1.60 -12.26 -6.05
CA ALA A 84 -2.75 -12.64 -6.85
C ALA A 84 -4.07 -12.20 -6.18
N GLY A 85 -4.19 -12.36 -4.86
CA GLY A 85 -5.33 -11.86 -4.09
C GLY A 85 -5.42 -10.33 -4.12
N ILE A 86 -4.31 -9.63 -3.84
CA ILE A 86 -4.23 -8.17 -3.87
C ILE A 86 -4.63 -7.65 -5.25
N GLY A 87 -4.01 -8.16 -6.31
CA GLY A 87 -4.28 -7.76 -7.68
C GLY A 87 -5.75 -7.99 -8.07
N THR A 88 -6.31 -9.16 -7.75
CA THR A 88 -7.71 -9.47 -8.07
C THR A 88 -8.67 -8.46 -7.44
N ALA A 89 -8.53 -8.19 -6.14
CA ALA A 89 -9.39 -7.22 -5.47
C ALA A 89 -9.13 -5.79 -5.94
N PHE A 90 -7.86 -5.42 -6.16
CA PHE A 90 -7.48 -4.09 -6.61
C PHE A 90 -8.08 -3.76 -7.99
N PHE A 91 -7.94 -4.65 -8.98
CA PHE A 91 -8.54 -4.45 -10.30
C PHE A 91 -10.07 -4.46 -10.27
N ALA A 92 -10.68 -5.37 -9.48
CA ALA A 92 -12.14 -5.39 -9.32
C ALA A 92 -12.66 -4.09 -8.71
N MET A 93 -12.00 -3.60 -7.65
CA MET A 93 -12.38 -2.36 -6.98
C MET A 93 -12.04 -1.12 -7.79
N ALA A 94 -11.03 -1.17 -8.67
CA ALA A 94 -10.67 -0.04 -9.52
C ALA A 94 -11.84 0.41 -10.40
N GLY A 95 -12.52 -0.54 -11.03
CA GLY A 95 -13.74 -0.26 -11.79
C GLY A 95 -14.85 0.35 -10.93
N VAL A 96 -15.06 -0.19 -9.72
CA VAL A 96 -16.09 0.28 -8.78
C VAL A 96 -15.80 1.72 -8.33
N ILE A 97 -14.62 1.99 -7.79
CA ILE A 97 -14.25 3.32 -7.29
C ILE A 97 -14.25 4.33 -8.43
N SER A 98 -13.75 3.95 -9.60
CA SER A 98 -13.73 4.86 -10.75
C SER A 98 -15.15 5.19 -11.24
N SER A 99 -16.09 4.24 -11.18
CA SER A 99 -17.52 4.51 -11.45
C SER A 99 -18.15 5.42 -10.39
N LEU A 100 -17.82 5.20 -9.11
CA LEU A 100 -18.28 6.06 -8.01
C LEU A 100 -17.75 7.48 -8.12
N LEU A 101 -16.48 7.67 -8.51
CA LEU A 101 -15.92 8.99 -8.76
C LEU A 101 -16.58 9.68 -9.96
N ALA A 102 -16.90 8.94 -11.03
CA ALA A 102 -17.55 9.50 -12.21
C ALA A 102 -19.01 9.94 -11.94
N ASN A 103 -19.76 9.17 -11.16
CA ASN A 103 -21.21 9.39 -10.97
C ASN A 103 -21.57 10.05 -9.64
N HIS A 104 -20.71 9.91 -8.62
CA HIS A 104 -20.99 10.28 -7.23
C HIS A 104 -19.76 10.91 -6.53
N ALA A 105 -18.93 11.67 -7.26
CA ALA A 105 -17.69 12.28 -6.79
C ALA A 105 -17.76 12.87 -5.37
N VAL A 106 -18.75 13.74 -5.11
CA VAL A 106 -18.90 14.42 -3.81
C VAL A 106 -19.10 13.42 -2.67
N ALA A 107 -19.94 12.41 -2.87
CA ALA A 107 -20.20 11.38 -1.86
C ALA A 107 -18.96 10.50 -1.64
N THR A 108 -18.24 10.14 -2.72
CA THR A 108 -17.02 9.33 -2.64
C THR A 108 -15.90 10.06 -1.92
N TYR A 109 -15.65 11.33 -2.25
CA TYR A 109 -14.67 12.14 -1.53
C TYR A 109 -15.07 12.41 -0.08
N SER A 110 -16.36 12.61 0.21
CA SER A 110 -16.85 12.73 1.58
C SER A 110 -16.63 11.45 2.39
N PHE A 111 -16.82 10.28 1.75
CA PHE A 111 -16.54 8.98 2.37
C PHE A 111 -15.04 8.80 2.66
N PHE A 112 -14.16 9.10 1.70
CA PHE A 112 -12.72 9.06 1.90
C PHE A 112 -12.28 10.01 3.02
N LEU A 113 -12.81 11.23 3.05
CA LEU A 113 -12.53 12.18 4.12
C LEU A 113 -12.94 11.63 5.48
N GLY A 114 -14.13 11.02 5.59
CA GLY A 114 -14.60 10.37 6.82
C GLY A 114 -13.65 9.28 7.30
N LEU A 115 -13.15 8.44 6.39
CA LEU A 115 -12.16 7.40 6.70
C LEU A 115 -10.82 7.98 7.14
N ILE A 116 -10.32 9.00 6.45
CA ILE A 116 -9.06 9.69 6.79
C ILE A 116 -9.17 10.32 8.19
N ILE A 117 -10.29 10.99 8.50
CA ILE A 117 -10.54 11.58 9.82
C ILE A 117 -10.62 10.47 10.87
N ALA A 118 -11.35 9.38 10.61
CA ALA A 118 -11.45 8.27 11.56
C ALA A 118 -10.07 7.66 11.87
N SER A 119 -9.25 7.40 10.85
CA SER A 119 -7.89 6.91 11.00
C SER A 119 -7.01 7.89 11.79
N ALA A 120 -7.11 9.20 11.50
CA ALA A 120 -6.38 10.23 12.25
C ALA A 120 -6.81 10.29 13.73
N VAL A 121 -8.11 10.15 14.02
CA VAL A 121 -8.64 10.11 15.39
C VAL A 121 -8.12 8.88 16.13
N VAL A 122 -8.14 7.69 15.52
CA VAL A 122 -7.62 6.46 16.14
C VAL A 122 -6.14 6.62 16.49
N LEU A 123 -5.33 7.12 15.55
CA LEU A 123 -3.90 7.38 15.79
C LEU A 123 -3.68 8.43 16.89
N PHE A 124 -4.51 9.47 16.94
CA PHE A 124 -4.45 10.49 17.98
C PHE A 124 -4.76 9.91 19.37
N LEU A 125 -5.72 8.99 19.48
CA LEU A 125 -6.10 8.34 20.74
C LEU A 125 -5.01 7.39 21.28
N GLU A 126 -4.10 6.91 20.43
CA GLU A 126 -2.95 6.09 20.87
C GLU A 126 -1.84 6.91 21.55
N ILE A 127 -1.88 8.26 21.45
CA ILE A 127 -0.90 9.14 22.08
C ILE A 127 -1.10 9.15 23.60
N ARG A 128 -0.30 8.35 24.31
CA ARG A 128 -0.37 8.20 25.78
C ARG A 128 0.15 9.41 26.57
N PHE A 129 1.08 10.18 26.02
CA PHE A 129 1.73 11.29 26.74
C PHE A 129 1.85 12.54 25.86
N PHE A 130 1.21 13.63 26.31
CA PHE A 130 1.35 14.95 25.71
C PHE A 130 2.56 15.67 26.32
N ARG A 131 3.76 15.31 25.85
CA ARG A 131 4.97 16.09 26.13
C ARG A 131 5.04 17.29 25.19
N ALA A 132 5.76 18.35 25.58
CA ALA A 132 5.98 19.51 24.72
C ALA A 132 6.52 19.14 23.33
N ALA A 133 7.40 18.13 23.26
CA ALA A 133 7.90 17.59 21.99
C ALA A 133 6.79 16.95 21.14
N THR A 134 5.89 16.16 21.73
CA THR A 134 4.75 15.55 21.02
C THR A 134 3.85 16.61 20.41
N ILE A 135 3.53 17.66 21.19
CA ILE A 135 2.72 18.78 20.72
C ILE A 135 3.45 19.54 19.61
N ALA A 136 4.75 19.76 19.74
CA ALA A 136 5.55 20.41 18.70
C ALA A 136 5.50 19.60 17.39
N TYR A 137 5.71 18.28 17.43
CA TYR A 137 5.61 17.43 16.24
C TYR A 137 4.20 17.42 15.64
N LEU A 138 3.15 17.40 16.48
CA LEU A 138 1.77 17.47 16.02
C LEU A 138 1.50 18.79 15.28
N VAL A 139 1.93 19.93 15.85
CA VAL A 139 1.76 21.25 15.23
C VAL A 139 2.56 21.37 13.94
N VAL A 140 3.82 20.91 13.93
CA VAL A 140 4.67 20.93 12.73
C VAL A 140 4.08 20.02 11.65
N GLY A 141 3.64 18.82 12.00
CA GLY A 141 3.02 17.88 11.05
C GLY A 141 1.70 18.38 10.50
N ALA A 142 0.82 18.91 11.35
CA ALA A 142 -0.44 19.52 10.93
C ALA A 142 -0.20 20.75 10.05
N GLY A 143 0.76 21.60 10.41
CA GLY A 143 1.18 22.75 9.61
C GLY A 143 1.74 22.33 8.25
N ALA A 144 2.62 21.33 8.21
CA ALA A 144 3.16 20.78 6.97
C ALA A 144 2.05 20.18 6.10
N GLY A 145 1.13 19.41 6.68
CA GLY A 145 -0.03 18.86 5.97
C GLY A 145 -0.96 19.95 5.43
N PHE A 146 -1.23 21.00 6.21
CA PHE A 146 -2.02 22.14 5.78
C PHE A 146 -1.34 22.90 4.63
N LEU A 147 -0.03 23.13 4.73
CA LEU A 147 0.74 23.74 3.65
C LEU A 147 0.71 22.85 2.40
N LEU A 148 0.92 21.54 2.52
CA LEU A 148 0.84 20.60 1.40
C LEU A 148 -0.54 20.59 0.73
N ALA A 149 -1.62 20.67 1.51
CA ALA A 149 -2.98 20.79 1.00
C ALA A 149 -3.25 22.15 0.32
N GLY A 150 -2.65 23.22 0.87
CA GLY A 150 -2.78 24.60 0.37
C GLY A 150 -1.90 24.92 -0.84
N ILE A 151 -0.81 24.16 -1.05
CA ILE A 151 -0.07 24.10 -2.31
C ILE A 151 -0.95 23.28 -3.28
N GLY A 152 -2.09 23.87 -3.64
CA GLY A 152 -3.18 23.20 -4.33
C GLY A 152 -2.67 22.48 -5.57
N HIS A 153 -3.15 21.25 -5.77
CA HIS A 153 -2.94 20.40 -6.95
C HIS A 153 -1.66 20.79 -7.68
N LEU A 154 -0.48 20.51 -7.08
CA LEU A 154 0.79 20.71 -7.75
C LEU A 154 0.63 20.11 -9.14
N ASN A 155 0.46 20.96 -10.15
CA ASN A 155 0.14 20.53 -11.49
C ASN A 155 1.47 20.17 -12.14
N VAL A 156 2.18 19.21 -11.51
CA VAL A 156 3.45 18.64 -11.97
C VAL A 156 3.22 17.78 -13.22
N GLY A 157 1.97 17.76 -13.71
CA GLY A 157 1.50 16.92 -14.79
C GLY A 157 1.48 15.45 -14.39
N HIS A 158 1.31 14.61 -15.41
CA HIS A 158 1.31 13.16 -15.30
C HIS A 158 2.45 12.55 -16.11
N SER A 159 3.64 13.16 -16.03
CA SER A 159 4.82 12.64 -16.71
C SER A 159 5.29 11.34 -16.05
N LEU A 160 5.93 10.45 -16.83
CA LEU A 160 6.46 9.17 -16.32
C LEU A 160 7.33 9.32 -15.06
N PRO A 161 8.26 10.30 -14.96
CA PRO A 161 9.02 10.51 -13.73
C PRO A 161 8.13 10.83 -12.52
N VAL A 162 7.10 11.68 -12.69
CA VAL A 162 6.18 12.06 -11.61
C VAL A 162 5.39 10.85 -11.13
N ILE A 163 4.87 10.05 -12.05
CA ILE A 163 4.13 8.82 -11.73
C ILE A 163 5.05 7.82 -11.03
N PHE A 164 6.29 7.66 -11.49
CA PHE A 164 7.28 6.78 -10.88
C PHE A 164 7.57 7.16 -9.42
N PHE A 165 7.86 8.44 -9.15
CA PHE A 165 8.12 8.90 -7.78
C PHE A 165 6.88 8.83 -6.90
N THR A 166 5.70 9.11 -7.45
CA THR A 166 4.43 8.95 -6.74
C THR A 166 4.19 7.49 -6.34
N GLY A 167 4.39 6.56 -7.28
CA GLY A 167 4.28 5.13 -7.02
C GLY A 167 5.28 4.65 -5.97
N MET A 168 6.52 5.15 -6.01
CA MET A 168 7.54 4.85 -5.00
C MET A 168 7.10 5.29 -3.60
N VAL A 169 6.64 6.53 -3.45
CA VAL A 169 6.14 7.04 -2.15
C VAL A 169 4.92 6.26 -1.69
N ALA A 170 3.99 5.96 -2.60
CA ALA A 170 2.77 5.20 -2.29
C ALA A 170 3.10 3.76 -1.85
N LEU A 171 4.06 3.09 -2.48
CA LEU A 171 4.52 1.75 -2.09
C LEU A 171 5.19 1.76 -0.72
N CYS A 172 6.06 2.73 -0.45
CA CYS A 172 6.67 2.88 0.88
C CYS A 172 5.60 3.10 1.95
N ALA A 173 4.58 3.91 1.66
CA ALA A 173 3.44 4.11 2.54
C ALA A 173 2.62 2.83 2.76
N MET A 174 2.30 2.09 1.70
CA MET A 174 1.46 0.89 1.73
C MET A 174 2.07 -0.27 2.55
N ILE A 175 3.40 -0.34 2.61
CA ILE A 175 4.11 -1.34 3.41
C ILE A 175 3.99 -1.03 4.90
N LEU A 176 3.96 0.25 5.31
CA LEU A 176 3.87 0.61 6.73
C LEU A 176 2.41 0.52 7.23
N PRO A 177 2.13 -0.29 8.28
CA PRO A 177 0.79 -0.36 8.86
C PRO A 177 0.34 1.02 9.34
N GLY A 178 -0.87 1.40 8.93
CA GLY A 178 -1.49 2.65 9.32
C GLY A 178 -1.23 3.83 8.38
N ILE A 179 -0.41 3.65 7.33
CA ILE A 179 -0.22 4.66 6.29
C ILE A 179 -0.85 4.18 4.96
N SER A 180 -1.74 4.99 4.38
CA SER A 180 -2.47 4.63 3.16
C SER A 180 -1.71 5.10 1.91
N GLY A 181 -1.30 4.16 1.06
CA GLY A 181 -0.67 4.45 -0.23
C GLY A 181 -1.60 5.22 -1.18
N ALA A 182 -2.88 4.82 -1.27
CA ALA A 182 -3.88 5.55 -2.06
C ALA A 182 -4.05 7.00 -1.60
N TYR A 183 -4.01 7.27 -0.29
CA TYR A 183 -4.03 8.64 0.21
C TYR A 183 -2.81 9.46 -0.26
N MET A 184 -1.61 8.87 -0.28
CA MET A 184 -0.43 9.56 -0.83
C MET A 184 -0.61 9.91 -2.31
N THR A 185 -1.16 9.01 -3.12
CA THR A 185 -1.45 9.32 -4.54
C THR A 185 -2.52 10.40 -4.71
N LEU A 186 -3.44 10.52 -3.76
CA LEU A 186 -4.47 11.57 -3.74
C LEU A 186 -3.84 12.93 -3.39
N VAL A 187 -3.00 13.00 -2.37
CA VAL A 187 -2.26 14.21 -1.98
C VAL A 187 -1.35 14.69 -3.12
N LEU A 188 -0.74 13.76 -3.87
CA LEU A 188 0.12 14.07 -5.02
C LEU A 188 -0.64 14.35 -6.32
N ASN A 189 -1.98 14.41 -6.28
CA ASN A 189 -2.84 14.64 -7.44
C ASN A 189 -2.62 13.62 -8.59
N GLN A 190 -2.35 12.36 -8.26
CA GLN A 190 -2.16 11.28 -9.24
C GLN A 190 -3.21 10.17 -9.15
N TYR A 191 -4.01 10.15 -8.09
CA TYR A 191 -4.96 9.06 -7.82
C TYR A 191 -5.94 8.80 -8.97
N GLU A 192 -6.69 9.82 -9.41
CA GLU A 192 -7.65 9.67 -10.51
C GLU A 192 -6.97 9.29 -11.84
N PHE A 193 -5.81 9.90 -12.13
CA PHE A 193 -5.05 9.61 -13.35
C PHE A 193 -4.59 8.14 -13.39
N MET A 194 -3.99 7.65 -12.30
CA MET A 194 -3.54 6.27 -12.19
C MET A 194 -4.72 5.29 -12.23
N LEU A 195 -5.84 5.63 -11.58
CA LEU A 195 -7.05 4.82 -11.57
C LEU A 195 -7.69 4.72 -12.97
N ALA A 196 -7.69 5.82 -13.73
CA ALA A 196 -8.20 5.84 -15.10
C ALA A 196 -7.33 5.00 -16.05
N ALA A 197 -6.02 4.89 -15.81
CA ALA A 197 -5.11 4.07 -16.61
C ALA A 197 -5.31 2.56 -16.43
N LEU A 198 -6.09 2.13 -15.44
CA LEU A 198 -6.39 0.73 -15.13
C LEU A 198 -7.73 0.25 -15.71
N ARG A 199 -8.43 1.10 -16.45
CA ARG A 199 -9.69 0.78 -17.14
C ARG A 199 -9.45 0.14 -18.50
#